data_AF-A0A432HW97-F1
#
_entry.id   AF-A0A432HW97-F1
#
_cell.length_a   1.000
_cell.length_b   1.000
_cell.length_c   1.000
_cell.angle_alpha   90.00
_cell.angle_beta   90.00
_cell.angle_gamma   90.00
#
_symmetry.space_group_name_H-M   'P 1'
#
loop_
_entity.id
_entity.type
_entity.pdbx_description
1 polymer ?
#
loop_
_entity_poly.entity_id
_entity_poly.type
_entity_poly.pdbx_seq_one_letter_code
_entity_poly.pdbx_strand_id
1 'polypeptide(L)'
;MKKAVLVLLLVVLLGSSLSVATGEAQRPQPGATQGGPTTGDEMMPLFDMRYFVGEWEIEWTPLDTPLLPGGKYTGTETIRHIENGRYFDVTVELEGPDGGLSGKGIMFFESGPFGSHLTKYVVYDAGFTLLQPGPVGGDLGGYYSQFWETPEPIHYNDAQFLIKGRSYYVSPAAYRVNQEISVDDEPFINFGVMWYTKVMEDGARKENGQASSDRHVGRSHRARLGPKRGDGRLGDQAEHPDRHHDVAGPVRAGR
;
A
#
# COMPACT_ATOMS: atom_id res chain seq x y z
N MET A 1 24.17 82.23 -16.50
CA MET A 1 23.56 81.54 -15.34
C MET A 1 22.08 81.29 -15.62
N LYS A 2 21.62 80.09 -15.26
CA LYS A 2 20.25 79.55 -15.31
C LYS A 2 19.71 79.12 -16.68
N LYS A 3 19.58 77.79 -16.76
CA LYS A 3 19.07 76.94 -17.82
C LYS A 3 17.53 76.88 -17.72
N ALA A 4 16.85 76.82 -18.86
CA ALA A 4 15.61 76.05 -19.04
C ALA A 4 15.26 76.07 -20.54
N VAL A 5 15.63 75.02 -21.28
CA VAL A 5 15.05 74.74 -22.59
C VAL A 5 14.22 73.47 -22.45
N LEU A 6 12.93 73.69 -22.65
CA LEU A 6 11.83 72.74 -22.68
C LEU A 6 12.03 71.77 -23.85
N VAL A 7 12.08 70.46 -23.59
CA VAL A 7 12.15 69.44 -24.64
C VAL A 7 11.01 68.44 -24.44
N LEU A 8 10.05 68.56 -25.37
CA LEU A 8 9.32 67.52 -26.08
C LEU A 8 8.45 66.52 -25.29
N LEU A 9 7.13 66.72 -25.38
CA LEU A 9 6.14 65.66 -25.17
C LEU A 9 5.82 65.04 -26.54
N LEU A 10 6.33 63.83 -26.79
CA LEU A 10 5.94 63.00 -27.93
C LEU A 10 4.81 62.08 -27.48
N VAL A 11 3.61 62.29 -28.00
CA VAL A 11 2.45 61.41 -27.80
C VAL A 11 2.59 60.21 -28.73
N VAL A 12 2.83 59.02 -28.17
CA VAL A 12 2.72 57.74 -28.88
C VAL A 12 1.48 57.02 -28.36
N LEU A 13 0.40 57.08 -29.14
CA LEU A 13 -0.80 56.27 -28.96
C LEU A 13 -0.51 54.84 -29.45
N LEU A 14 -0.11 53.96 -28.53
CA LEU A 14 -0.10 52.51 -28.75
C LEU A 14 -1.45 51.94 -28.31
N GLY A 15 -2.35 51.75 -29.28
CA GLY A 15 -3.56 50.98 -29.11
C GLY A 15 -3.20 49.53 -28.76
N SER A 16 -3.42 49.15 -27.51
CA SER A 16 -3.30 47.76 -27.06
C SER A 16 -4.70 47.16 -27.05
N SER A 17 -4.94 46.27 -28.01
CA SER A 17 -6.14 45.46 -28.12
C SER A 17 -6.32 44.61 -26.86
N LEU A 18 -7.38 44.87 -26.10
CA LEU A 18 -7.86 43.94 -25.06
C LEU A 18 -8.38 42.68 -25.76
N SER A 19 -7.55 41.64 -25.83
CA SER A 19 -8.05 40.29 -26.04
C SER A 19 -8.57 39.78 -24.71
N VAL A 20 -9.88 39.91 -24.49
CA VAL A 20 -10.57 39.17 -23.43
C VAL A 20 -10.54 37.71 -23.86
N ALA A 21 -9.59 36.95 -23.32
CA ALA A 21 -9.68 35.50 -23.32
C ALA A 21 -10.88 35.15 -22.44
N THR A 22 -11.99 34.78 -23.07
CA THR A 22 -13.14 34.17 -22.39
C THR A 22 -12.63 32.89 -21.77
N GLY A 23 -12.34 32.91 -20.46
CA GLY A 23 -11.95 31.73 -19.73
C GLY A 23 -13.07 30.70 -19.84
N GLU A 24 -12.82 29.61 -20.54
CA GLU A 24 -13.60 28.40 -20.36
C GLU A 24 -13.57 28.07 -18.87
N ALA A 25 -14.73 28.04 -18.23
CA ALA A 25 -14.85 27.66 -16.84
C ALA A 25 -14.24 26.27 -16.69
N GLN A 26 -13.05 26.22 -16.08
CA GLN A 26 -12.35 24.99 -15.73
C GLN A 26 -13.36 24.09 -15.04
N ARG A 27 -13.72 22.95 -15.66
CA ARG A 27 -14.60 21.98 -15.02
C ARG A 27 -13.97 21.64 -13.67
N PRO A 28 -14.70 21.75 -12.54
CA PRO A 28 -14.14 21.47 -11.24
C PRO A 28 -13.55 20.07 -11.25
N GLN A 29 -12.28 19.97 -10.86
CA GLN A 29 -11.60 18.69 -10.75
C GLN A 29 -12.37 17.80 -9.77
N PRO A 30 -12.55 16.50 -10.07
CA PRO A 30 -13.09 15.56 -9.09
C PRO A 30 -12.27 15.66 -7.79
N GLY A 31 -12.90 16.06 -6.68
CA GLY A 31 -12.25 16.34 -5.39
C GLY A 31 -12.30 17.80 -4.92
N ALA A 32 -12.63 18.75 -5.80
CA ALA A 32 -12.78 20.17 -5.43
C ALA A 32 -13.96 20.46 -4.47
N THR A 33 -14.81 19.45 -4.20
CA THR A 33 -15.93 19.49 -3.26
C THR A 33 -15.64 18.77 -1.93
N GLN A 34 -14.39 18.34 -1.69
CA GLN A 34 -14.03 17.66 -0.46
C GLN A 34 -13.85 18.68 0.68
N GLY A 35 -14.96 18.99 1.36
CA GLY A 35 -14.98 19.76 2.60
C GLY A 35 -14.66 21.25 2.43
N GLY A 36 -15.30 22.11 3.24
CA GLY A 36 -14.89 23.51 3.32
C GLY A 36 -13.45 23.65 3.85
N PRO A 37 -12.94 24.89 3.97
CA PRO A 37 -11.65 25.13 4.60
C PRO A 37 -11.56 24.41 5.94
N THR A 38 -10.44 23.73 6.19
CA THR A 38 -10.16 23.08 7.47
C THR A 38 -10.24 24.12 8.58
N THR A 39 -11.16 23.93 9.51
CA THR A 39 -11.50 24.92 10.55
C THR A 39 -10.45 24.99 11.66
N GLY A 40 -9.50 24.04 11.67
CA GLY A 40 -8.46 23.91 12.70
C GLY A 40 -8.92 23.15 13.94
N ASP A 41 -10.23 22.97 14.10
CA ASP A 41 -10.85 22.18 15.18
C ASP A 41 -11.07 20.72 14.80
N GLU A 42 -10.83 20.35 13.53
CA GLU A 42 -10.94 18.96 13.08
C GLU A 42 -9.87 18.10 13.75
N MET A 43 -10.31 17.15 14.56
CA MET A 43 -9.41 16.13 15.07
C MET A 43 -8.98 15.21 13.95
N MET A 44 -7.66 15.08 13.80
CA MET A 44 -7.03 14.06 12.96
C MET A 44 -7.59 12.68 13.31
N PRO A 45 -8.13 11.91 12.34
CA PRO A 45 -8.58 10.56 12.62
C PRO A 45 -7.41 9.71 13.14
N LEU A 46 -7.71 8.82 14.08
CA LEU A 46 -6.71 7.84 14.53
C LEU A 46 -6.40 6.87 13.40
N PHE A 47 -5.13 6.49 13.29
CA PHE A 47 -4.72 5.47 12.34
C PHE A 47 -5.39 4.13 12.70
N ASP A 48 -6.05 3.53 11.72
CA ASP A 48 -6.75 2.26 11.89
C ASP A 48 -5.83 1.09 11.48
N MET A 49 -5.43 0.29 12.47
CA MET A 49 -4.55 -0.86 12.26
C MET A 49 -5.12 -1.95 11.36
N ARG A 50 -6.45 -1.98 11.15
CA ARG A 50 -7.07 -2.90 10.18
C ARG A 50 -6.59 -2.65 8.75
N TYR A 51 -5.98 -1.49 8.49
CA TYR A 51 -5.26 -1.20 7.26
C TYR A 51 -4.34 -2.37 6.84
N PHE A 52 -3.55 -2.87 7.79
CA PHE A 52 -2.53 -3.89 7.55
C PHE A 52 -3.07 -5.31 7.37
N VAL A 53 -4.28 -5.60 7.85
CA VAL A 53 -4.81 -6.97 7.86
C VAL A 53 -4.97 -7.50 6.44
N GLY A 54 -4.47 -8.71 6.22
CA GLY A 54 -4.48 -9.39 4.93
C GLY A 54 -3.08 -9.83 4.51
N GLU A 55 -2.96 -10.16 3.23
CA GLU A 55 -1.70 -10.53 2.59
C GLU A 55 -1.24 -9.41 1.66
N TRP A 56 0.06 -9.16 1.64
CA TRP A 56 0.72 -8.12 0.87
C TRP A 56 1.85 -8.72 0.05
N GLU A 57 1.83 -8.51 -1.26
CA GLU A 57 3.00 -8.78 -2.11
C GLU A 57 4.08 -7.73 -1.85
N ILE A 58 5.32 -8.20 -1.73
CA ILE A 58 6.50 -7.39 -1.50
C ILE A 58 7.34 -7.37 -2.77
N GLU A 59 7.79 -6.19 -3.17
CA GLU A 59 8.90 -6.01 -4.10
C GLU A 59 9.96 -5.09 -3.49
N TRP A 60 11.22 -5.52 -3.54
CA TRP A 60 12.33 -4.77 -2.97
C TRP A 60 13.63 -5.00 -3.75
N THR A 61 14.50 -4.01 -3.77
CA THR A 61 15.83 -4.12 -4.40
C THR A 61 16.84 -3.36 -3.55
N PRO A 62 17.37 -3.97 -2.47
CA PRO A 62 18.38 -3.34 -1.65
C PRO A 62 19.73 -3.26 -2.35
N LEU A 63 20.59 -2.41 -1.79
CA LEU A 63 22.02 -2.40 -2.09
C LEU A 63 22.69 -3.66 -1.51
N ASP A 64 23.87 -4.00 -2.01
CA ASP A 64 24.66 -5.12 -1.51
C ASP A 64 25.27 -4.84 -0.14
N THR A 65 24.93 -5.65 0.87
CA THR A 65 25.40 -5.47 2.26
C THR A 65 25.77 -6.81 2.89
N PRO A 66 26.58 -6.81 3.97
CA PRO A 66 26.82 -8.04 4.72
C PRO A 66 25.56 -8.60 5.42
N LEU A 67 24.50 -7.78 5.59
CA LEU A 67 23.21 -8.24 6.11
C LEU A 67 22.44 -9.06 5.07
N LEU A 68 22.35 -8.54 3.84
CA LEU A 68 21.65 -9.14 2.72
C LEU A 68 22.34 -8.79 1.40
N PRO A 69 22.48 -9.76 0.47
CA PRO A 69 23.04 -9.49 -0.85
C PRO A 69 22.13 -8.56 -1.64
N GLY A 70 22.76 -7.75 -2.50
CA GLY A 70 22.04 -6.85 -3.40
C GLY A 70 21.32 -7.60 -4.50
N GLY A 71 20.16 -7.11 -4.92
CA GLY A 71 19.38 -7.74 -6.00
C GLY A 71 17.88 -7.66 -5.76
N LYS A 72 17.07 -8.30 -6.62
CA LYS A 72 15.61 -8.28 -6.48
C LYS A 72 15.18 -9.27 -5.41
N TYR A 73 14.34 -8.80 -4.49
CA TYR A 73 13.57 -9.62 -3.56
C TYR A 73 12.08 -9.49 -3.88
N THR A 74 11.37 -10.60 -3.83
CA THR A 74 9.91 -10.67 -3.95
C THR A 74 9.33 -11.63 -2.94
N GLY A 75 8.08 -11.44 -2.52
CA GLY A 75 7.42 -12.40 -1.66
C GLY A 75 6.18 -11.82 -1.03
N THR A 76 5.82 -12.27 0.17
CA THR A 76 4.62 -11.81 0.85
C THR A 76 4.84 -11.49 2.33
N GLU A 77 4.03 -10.55 2.82
CA GLU A 77 3.80 -10.33 4.24
C GLU A 77 2.33 -10.55 4.54
N THR A 78 2.04 -11.46 5.46
CA THR A 78 0.69 -11.69 5.96
C THR A 78 0.57 -11.15 7.38
N ILE A 79 -0.48 -10.36 7.61
CA ILE A 79 -0.79 -9.76 8.90
C ILE A 79 -2.19 -10.19 9.30
N ARG A 80 -2.33 -10.84 10.46
CA ARG A 80 -3.65 -11.23 11.01
C ARG A 80 -3.82 -10.69 12.43
N HIS A 81 -5.05 -10.72 12.92
CA HIS A 81 -5.36 -10.29 14.27
C HIS A 81 -4.99 -11.38 15.27
N ILE A 82 -4.34 -10.98 16.36
CA ILE A 82 -4.28 -11.73 17.62
C ILE A 82 -5.44 -11.22 18.50
N GLU A 83 -5.93 -12.06 19.42
CA GLU A 83 -7.05 -11.79 20.34
C GLU A 83 -7.22 -10.32 20.77
N ASN A 84 -8.48 -9.88 20.88
CA ASN A 84 -8.89 -8.52 21.24
C ASN A 84 -8.42 -7.39 20.29
N GLY A 85 -7.77 -7.72 19.17
CA GLY A 85 -7.49 -6.81 18.05
C GLY A 85 -6.38 -5.79 18.29
N ARG A 86 -5.72 -5.81 19.46
CA ARG A 86 -4.63 -4.89 19.82
C ARG A 86 -3.28 -5.30 19.23
N TYR A 87 -3.07 -6.59 19.06
CA TYR A 87 -1.85 -7.18 18.55
C TYR A 87 -2.14 -7.93 17.25
N PHE A 88 -1.12 -8.02 16.40
CA PHE A 88 -1.22 -8.65 15.09
C PHE A 88 -0.05 -9.61 14.91
N ASP A 89 -0.29 -10.82 14.41
CA ASP A 89 0.78 -11.70 13.95
C ASP A 89 1.26 -11.22 12.59
N VAL A 90 2.58 -11.27 12.40
CA VAL A 90 3.24 -10.95 11.14
C VAL A 90 3.96 -12.20 10.68
N THR A 91 3.76 -12.60 9.43
CA THR A 91 4.58 -13.60 8.74
C THR A 91 5.12 -12.99 7.47
N VAL A 92 6.43 -13.09 7.27
CA VAL A 92 7.15 -12.60 6.10
C VAL A 92 7.76 -13.80 5.39
N GLU A 93 7.62 -13.87 4.07
CA GLU A 93 8.24 -14.90 3.24
C GLU A 93 8.79 -14.18 2.00
N LEU A 94 10.10 -14.16 1.82
CA LEU A 94 10.76 -13.52 0.68
C LEU A 94 11.64 -14.52 -0.07
N GLU A 95 11.75 -14.34 -1.36
CA GLU A 95 12.74 -14.98 -2.23
C GLU A 95 13.71 -13.91 -2.73
N GLY A 96 15.01 -14.20 -2.68
CA GLY A 96 16.06 -13.29 -3.13
C GLY A 96 17.29 -14.02 -3.68
N PRO A 97 18.39 -13.29 -3.95
CA PRO A 97 19.59 -13.82 -4.61
C PRO A 97 20.23 -15.02 -3.91
N ASP A 98 20.24 -15.04 -2.57
CA ASP A 98 20.85 -16.12 -1.76
C ASP A 98 19.82 -17.11 -1.20
N GLY A 99 18.60 -17.09 -1.73
CA GLY A 99 17.51 -17.99 -1.34
C GLY A 99 16.38 -17.30 -0.58
N GLY A 100 15.61 -18.10 0.15
CA GLY A 100 14.46 -17.63 0.92
C GLY A 100 14.88 -16.91 2.21
N LEU A 101 14.11 -15.90 2.60
CA LEU A 101 14.19 -15.23 3.90
C LEU A 101 12.79 -15.23 4.51
N SER A 102 12.63 -15.91 5.64
CA SER A 102 11.34 -16.07 6.30
C SER A 102 11.37 -15.43 7.69
N GLY A 103 10.28 -14.82 8.10
CA GLY A 103 10.19 -14.11 9.37
C GLY A 103 8.84 -14.29 10.05
N LYS A 104 8.85 -14.31 11.39
CA LYS A 104 7.63 -14.29 12.20
C LYS A 104 7.72 -13.20 13.26
N GLY A 105 6.61 -12.55 13.51
CA GLY A 105 6.62 -11.33 14.29
C GLY A 105 5.29 -10.94 14.90
N ILE A 106 5.33 -9.79 15.56
CA ILE A 106 4.18 -9.13 16.15
C ILE A 106 4.18 -7.65 15.73
N MET A 107 2.99 -7.11 15.54
CA MET A 107 2.77 -5.69 15.30
C MET A 107 1.72 -5.18 16.28
N PHE A 108 1.91 -3.97 16.81
CA PHE A 108 0.95 -3.34 17.71
C PHE A 108 1.03 -1.82 17.64
N PHE A 109 -0.06 -1.17 18.06
CA PHE A 109 -0.23 0.26 18.00
C PHE A 109 -0.71 0.81 19.34
N GLU A 110 -0.10 1.90 19.76
CA GLU A 110 -0.41 2.59 21.01
C GLU A 110 -0.74 4.04 20.69
N SER A 111 -1.87 4.52 21.21
CA SER A 111 -2.27 5.92 21.08
C SER A 111 -2.57 6.50 22.45
N GLY A 112 -2.07 7.70 22.70
CA GLY A 112 -2.21 8.37 23.98
C GLY A 112 -1.97 9.87 23.89
N PRO A 113 -1.88 10.56 25.04
CA PRO A 113 -1.73 12.02 25.09
C PRO A 113 -0.43 12.54 24.44
N PHE A 114 0.55 11.67 24.20
CA PHE A 114 1.83 11.99 23.58
C PHE A 114 1.94 11.56 22.11
N GLY A 115 0.81 11.23 21.49
CA GLY A 115 0.75 10.82 20.09
C GLY A 115 0.55 9.32 19.93
N SER A 116 0.64 8.89 18.67
CA SER A 116 0.43 7.50 18.26
C SER A 116 1.73 6.86 17.81
N HIS A 117 1.95 5.61 18.20
CA HIS A 117 3.16 4.86 17.92
C HIS A 117 2.79 3.48 17.37
N LEU A 118 3.49 3.07 16.32
CA LEU A 118 3.42 1.74 15.74
C LEU A 118 4.75 1.04 16.00
N THR A 119 4.68 -0.22 16.42
CA THR A 119 5.84 -1.09 16.55
C THR A 119 5.59 -2.36 15.75
N LYS A 120 6.56 -2.71 14.90
CA LYS A 120 6.65 -4.01 14.23
C LYS A 120 7.94 -4.69 14.66
N TYR A 121 7.83 -5.94 15.08
CA TYR A 121 8.96 -6.75 15.53
C TYR A 121 8.93 -8.08 14.79
N VAL A 122 9.98 -8.41 14.04
CA VAL A 122 10.08 -9.63 13.24
C VAL A 122 11.39 -10.34 13.54
N VAL A 123 11.31 -11.64 13.86
CA VAL A 123 12.46 -12.53 13.98
C VAL A 123 12.60 -13.29 12.66
N TYR A 124 13.75 -13.17 12.01
CA TYR A 124 14.04 -13.84 10.75
C TYR A 124 14.80 -15.15 10.98
N ASP A 125 14.52 -16.14 10.14
CA ASP A 125 15.16 -17.45 10.14
C ASP A 125 16.65 -17.42 9.83
N ALA A 126 17.10 -16.38 9.13
CA ALA A 126 18.51 -16.04 8.94
C ALA A 126 19.26 -15.75 10.26
N GLY A 127 18.54 -15.55 11.38
CA GLY A 127 19.15 -15.42 12.71
C GLY A 127 19.32 -13.98 13.22
N PHE A 128 18.75 -12.99 12.51
CA PHE A 128 18.65 -11.61 12.99
C PHE A 128 17.19 -11.24 13.29
N THR A 129 17.02 -10.12 14.00
CA THR A 129 15.71 -9.59 14.39
C THR A 129 15.61 -8.13 14.02
N LEU A 130 14.44 -7.70 13.57
CA LEU A 130 14.17 -6.31 13.22
C LEU A 130 13.05 -5.75 14.10
N LEU A 131 13.39 -4.73 14.89
CA LEU A 131 12.45 -3.94 15.70
C LEU A 131 12.29 -2.56 15.06
N GLN A 132 11.07 -2.20 14.67
CA GLN A 132 10.72 -0.98 13.95
C GLN A 132 9.70 -0.15 14.76
N PRO A 133 10.11 0.48 15.86
CA PRO A 133 9.27 1.35 16.65
C PRO A 133 9.27 2.75 16.04
N GLY A 134 8.13 3.44 16.09
CA GLY A 134 8.08 4.79 15.53
C GLY A 134 6.76 5.51 15.68
N PRO A 135 6.79 6.86 15.74
CA PRO A 135 5.57 7.65 15.72
C PRO A 135 4.84 7.50 14.39
N VAL A 136 3.51 7.44 14.47
CA VAL A 136 2.60 7.50 13.32
C VAL A 136 1.88 8.84 13.33
N GLY A 137 1.99 9.56 12.23
CA GLY A 137 1.29 10.82 12.00
C GLY A 137 0.56 10.80 10.66
N GLY A 138 -0.47 11.62 10.53
CA GLY A 138 -1.18 11.77 9.26
C GLY A 138 -1.68 13.19 9.03
N ASP A 139 -2.36 13.38 7.91
CA ASP A 139 -3.04 14.61 7.53
C ASP A 139 -4.56 14.41 7.35
N LEU A 140 -5.30 15.53 7.26
CA LEU A 140 -6.76 15.51 7.12
C LEU A 140 -7.25 14.88 5.81
N GLY A 141 -6.33 14.63 4.86
CA GLY A 141 -6.60 13.85 3.64
C GLY A 141 -6.58 12.34 3.85
N GLY A 142 -6.25 11.87 5.06
CA GLY A 142 -6.16 10.45 5.40
C GLY A 142 -4.84 9.81 4.99
N TYR A 143 -3.82 10.60 4.65
CA TYR A 143 -2.47 10.07 4.43
C TYR A 143 -1.76 9.91 5.76
N TYR A 144 -1.13 8.76 5.99
CA TYR A 144 -0.33 8.52 7.19
C TYR A 144 1.11 8.15 6.83
N SER A 145 2.03 8.42 7.74
CA SER A 145 3.38 7.92 7.67
C SER A 145 3.91 7.55 9.04
N GLN A 146 4.84 6.58 9.05
CA GLN A 146 5.61 6.19 10.22
C GLN A 146 7.08 6.49 9.94
N PHE A 147 7.76 7.17 10.85
CA PHE A 147 9.23 7.19 10.89
C PHE A 147 9.68 6.18 11.95
N TRP A 148 10.61 5.30 11.62
CA TRP A 148 11.13 4.30 12.56
C TRP A 148 12.63 4.12 12.40
N GLU A 149 13.28 3.70 13.48
CA GLU A 149 14.70 3.38 13.54
C GLU A 149 14.91 2.23 14.51
N THR A 150 15.80 1.30 14.17
CA THR A 150 16.19 0.22 15.09
C THR A 150 16.79 0.83 16.35
N PRO A 151 16.27 0.53 17.54
CA PRO A 151 16.71 1.19 18.77
C PRO A 151 18.12 0.78 19.21
N GLU A 152 18.56 -0.41 18.81
CA GLU A 152 19.87 -0.98 19.12
C GLU A 152 20.48 -1.59 17.85
N PRO A 153 21.83 -1.65 17.74
CA PRO A 153 22.49 -2.31 16.64
C PRO A 153 22.08 -3.79 16.51
N ILE A 154 21.80 -4.22 15.28
CA ILE A 154 21.59 -5.62 14.93
C ILE A 154 22.96 -6.23 14.66
N HIS A 155 23.32 -7.30 15.36
CA HIS A 155 24.56 -8.03 15.11
C HIS A 155 24.30 -9.26 14.23
N TYR A 156 24.98 -9.35 13.08
CA TYR A 156 24.84 -10.45 12.15
C TYR A 156 26.07 -10.55 11.24
N ASN A 157 26.54 -11.76 10.94
CA ASN A 157 27.73 -12.01 10.09
C ASN A 157 28.95 -11.13 10.43
N ASP A 158 29.33 -11.06 11.72
CA ASP A 158 30.46 -10.26 12.24
C ASP A 158 30.40 -8.74 11.97
N ALA A 159 29.24 -8.22 11.55
CA ALA A 159 28.97 -6.80 11.37
C ALA A 159 27.83 -6.32 12.29
N GLN A 160 27.76 -5.01 12.50
CA GLN A 160 26.65 -4.36 13.18
C GLN A 160 25.87 -3.46 12.23
N PHE A 161 24.55 -3.43 12.40
CA PHE A 161 23.65 -2.68 11.52
C PHE A 161 22.70 -1.80 12.31
N LEU A 162 22.50 -0.58 11.84
CA LEU A 162 21.34 0.24 12.18
C LEU A 162 20.51 0.43 10.91
N ILE A 163 19.19 0.30 11.04
CA ILE A 163 18.27 0.50 9.93
C ILE A 163 17.22 1.50 10.38
N LYS A 164 16.96 2.48 9.52
CA LYS A 164 15.84 3.39 9.68
C LYS A 164 15.00 3.43 8.43
N GLY A 165 13.77 3.88 8.57
CA GLY A 165 12.91 4.02 7.42
C GLY A 165 11.72 4.94 7.64
N ARG A 166 11.07 5.23 6.52
CA ARG A 166 9.81 5.94 6.48
C ARG A 166 8.78 5.15 5.69
N SER A 167 7.75 4.71 6.40
CA SER A 167 6.59 4.02 5.82
C SER A 167 5.55 5.05 5.41
N TYR A 168 4.96 4.91 4.22
CA TYR A 168 3.95 5.82 3.68
C TYR A 168 2.65 5.07 3.38
N TYR A 169 1.61 5.27 4.19
CA TYR A 169 0.31 4.63 4.06
C TYR A 169 -0.63 5.57 3.32
N VAL A 170 -0.51 5.58 1.99
CA VAL A 170 -1.18 6.57 1.12
C VAL A 170 -2.26 5.99 0.21
N SER A 171 -2.44 4.67 0.23
CA SER A 171 -3.46 3.96 -0.53
C SER A 171 -4.01 2.80 0.29
N PRO A 172 -5.32 2.48 0.21
CA PRO A 172 -5.89 1.29 0.85
C PRO A 172 -5.29 -0.04 0.40
N ALA A 173 -4.70 -0.08 -0.80
CA ALA A 173 -4.21 -1.30 -1.44
C ALA A 173 -2.69 -1.28 -1.70
N ALA A 174 -1.98 -0.23 -1.29
CA ALA A 174 -0.54 -0.15 -1.45
C ALA A 174 0.11 0.78 -0.41
N TYR A 175 1.29 0.41 0.05
CA TYR A 175 2.19 1.31 0.75
C TYR A 175 3.64 1.06 0.34
N ARG A 176 4.51 1.98 0.73
CA ARG A 176 5.95 1.83 0.54
C ARG A 176 6.71 2.14 1.81
N VAL A 177 7.91 1.60 1.89
CA VAL A 177 8.87 1.87 2.96
C VAL A 177 10.19 2.27 2.31
N ASN A 178 10.61 3.51 2.53
CA ASN A 178 11.94 3.96 2.14
C ASN A 178 12.91 3.62 3.28
N GLN A 179 14.02 2.94 2.99
CA GLN A 179 14.94 2.46 4.00
C GLN A 179 16.35 3.02 3.79
N GLU A 180 17.04 3.21 4.91
CA GLU A 180 18.46 3.51 4.96
C GLU A 180 19.13 2.55 5.95
N ILE A 181 20.37 2.17 5.66
CA ILE A 181 21.19 1.27 6.48
C ILE A 181 22.52 1.93 6.81
N SER A 182 22.97 1.75 8.03
CA SER A 182 24.34 2.00 8.49
C SER A 182 24.96 0.64 8.81
N VAL A 183 26.22 0.45 8.41
CA VAL A 183 27.02 -0.75 8.67
C VAL A 183 28.25 -0.30 9.44
N ASP A 184 28.53 -0.93 10.59
CA ASP A 184 29.71 -0.65 11.41
C ASP A 184 29.90 0.84 11.75
N ASP A 185 28.82 1.52 12.14
CA ASP A 185 28.75 2.95 12.49
C ASP A 185 29.06 3.93 11.33
N GLU A 186 29.17 3.45 10.09
CA GLU A 186 29.29 4.32 8.92
C GLU A 186 28.00 5.12 8.67
N PRO A 187 28.08 6.26 7.96
CA PRO A 187 26.91 7.06 7.63
C PRO A 187 25.81 6.24 6.94
N PHE A 188 24.56 6.55 7.26
CA PHE A 188 23.40 5.93 6.61
C PHE A 188 23.43 6.13 5.09
N ILE A 189 23.25 5.03 4.37
CA ILE A 189 23.11 4.99 2.91
C ILE A 189 21.75 4.40 2.51
N ASN A 190 21.29 4.69 1.29
CA ASN A 190 20.00 4.21 0.80
C ASN A 190 19.96 2.67 0.71
N PHE A 191 19.04 2.04 1.44
CA PHE A 191 18.84 0.58 1.48
C PHE A 191 17.65 0.13 0.62
N GLY A 192 17.33 0.90 -0.41
CA GLY A 192 16.23 0.65 -1.32
C GLY A 192 14.86 1.12 -0.79
N VAL A 193 13.87 0.89 -1.64
CA VAL A 193 12.45 1.14 -1.36
C VAL A 193 11.73 -0.18 -1.47
N MET A 194 11.02 -0.55 -0.42
CA MET A 194 10.18 -1.74 -0.37
C MET A 194 8.74 -1.34 -0.68
N TRP A 195 8.16 -1.99 -1.68
CA TRP A 195 6.77 -1.79 -2.08
C TRP A 195 5.92 -2.94 -1.56
N TYR A 196 4.75 -2.59 -1.03
CA TYR A 196 3.76 -3.52 -0.54
C TYR A 196 2.46 -3.30 -1.33
N THR A 197 1.94 -4.36 -1.95
CA THR A 197 0.67 -4.34 -2.70
C THR A 197 -0.28 -5.36 -2.10
N LYS A 198 -1.50 -4.93 -1.75
CA LYS A 198 -2.47 -5.82 -1.10
C LYS A 198 -2.94 -6.89 -2.08
N VAL A 199 -2.87 -8.15 -1.68
CA VAL A 199 -3.46 -9.26 -2.43
C VAL A 199 -4.97 -9.14 -2.30
N MET A 200 -5.64 -8.77 -3.38
CA MET A 200 -7.10 -8.66 -3.42
C MET A 200 -7.67 -10.05 -3.71
N GLU A 201 -8.61 -10.52 -2.88
CA GLU A 201 -9.40 -11.69 -3.25
C GLU A 201 -10.14 -11.42 -4.56
N ASP A 202 -10.18 -12.41 -5.46
CA ASP A 202 -10.69 -12.33 -6.85
C ASP A 202 -12.11 -11.72 -7.00
N GLY A 203 -12.86 -11.58 -5.91
CA GLY A 203 -14.17 -10.91 -5.89
C GLY A 203 -14.11 -9.39 -6.11
N ALA A 204 -13.08 -8.69 -5.62
CA ALA A 204 -13.01 -7.23 -5.68
C ALA A 204 -12.67 -6.68 -7.08
N ARG A 205 -12.02 -7.50 -7.91
CA ARG A 205 -11.71 -7.14 -9.31
C ARG A 205 -12.96 -7.12 -10.20
N LYS A 206 -13.99 -7.88 -9.85
CA LYS A 206 -15.22 -7.99 -10.66
C LYS A 206 -16.16 -6.80 -10.47
N GLU A 207 -16.24 -6.24 -9.27
CA GLU A 207 -17.19 -5.15 -8.96
C GLU A 207 -16.81 -3.83 -9.66
N ASN A 208 -15.51 -3.52 -9.76
CA ASN A 208 -15.03 -2.34 -10.50
C ASN A 208 -15.06 -2.52 -12.04
N GLY A 209 -15.07 -3.76 -12.53
CA GLY A 209 -15.19 -4.06 -13.97
C GLY A 209 -16.64 -4.02 -14.47
N GLN A 210 -17.61 -4.42 -13.64
CA GLN A 210 -19.02 -4.48 -14.01
C GLN A 210 -19.69 -3.10 -14.04
N ALA A 211 -19.29 -2.18 -13.15
CA ALA A 211 -19.84 -0.82 -13.11
C ALA A 211 -19.48 0.04 -14.34
N SER A 212 -18.47 -0.38 -15.12
CA SER A 212 -18.07 0.28 -16.37
C SER A 212 -18.82 -0.25 -17.60
N SER A 213 -19.33 -1.50 -17.60
CA SER A 213 -20.07 -2.04 -18.75
C SER A 213 -21.51 -1.57 -18.80
N ASP A 214 -22.15 -1.37 -17.64
CA ASP A 214 -23.57 -1.03 -17.58
C ASP A 214 -23.88 0.43 -17.95
N ARG A 215 -22.87 1.29 -18.04
CA ARG A 215 -23.04 2.68 -18.48
C ARG A 215 -23.05 2.87 -20.01
N HIS A 216 -22.82 1.82 -20.81
CA HIS A 216 -22.74 1.94 -22.28
C HIS A 216 -23.88 1.28 -23.06
N VAL A 217 -24.87 0.67 -22.41
CA VAL A 217 -25.99 0.02 -23.11
C VAL A 217 -27.31 0.68 -22.71
N GLY A 218 -27.54 1.88 -23.25
CA GLY A 218 -28.73 2.66 -22.95
C GLY A 218 -29.15 3.61 -24.07
N ARG A 219 -29.53 3.08 -25.25
CA ARG A 219 -30.66 3.54 -26.11
C ARG A 219 -30.47 3.10 -27.56
N SER A 220 -31.26 2.12 -28.00
CA SER A 220 -32.01 2.29 -29.24
C SER A 220 -33.33 1.51 -29.15
N HIS A 221 -34.44 2.24 -29.24
CA HIS A 221 -35.77 1.68 -29.41
C HIS A 221 -36.00 1.44 -30.91
N ARG A 222 -36.38 0.21 -31.28
CA ARG A 222 -37.42 -0.01 -32.30
C ARG A 222 -38.16 -1.32 -32.08
N ALA A 223 -39.48 -1.21 -32.04
CA ALA A 223 -40.49 -2.27 -31.98
C ALA A 223 -40.50 -3.09 -33.30
N ARG A 224 -41.13 -4.27 -33.49
CA ARG A 224 -42.13 -5.07 -32.77
C ARG A 224 -42.32 -6.41 -33.56
N LEU A 225 -42.93 -7.41 -32.92
CA LEU A 225 -43.70 -8.57 -33.47
C LEU A 225 -43.02 -9.96 -33.65
N GLY A 226 -43.23 -10.86 -32.66
CA GLY A 226 -44.12 -12.03 -32.82
C GLY A 226 -43.51 -13.42 -33.12
N PRO A 227 -44.11 -14.55 -32.64
CA PRO A 227 -43.36 -15.70 -32.11
C PRO A 227 -43.66 -17.07 -32.79
N LYS A 228 -42.86 -18.13 -32.47
CA LYS A 228 -43.24 -19.57 -32.34
C LYS A 228 -41.99 -20.44 -32.02
N ARG A 229 -41.91 -21.11 -30.86
CA ARG A 229 -42.35 -22.49 -30.48
C ARG A 229 -41.48 -23.64 -31.00
N GLY A 230 -41.06 -24.51 -30.06
CA GLY A 230 -40.54 -25.89 -30.21
C GLY A 230 -39.67 -26.24 -28.99
N ASP A 231 -40.19 -26.91 -27.94
CA ASP A 231 -40.18 -28.38 -27.71
C ASP A 231 -38.83 -29.04 -28.00
N GLY A 232 -38.16 -29.83 -27.14
CA GLY A 232 -38.46 -30.39 -25.82
C GLY A 232 -37.46 -31.54 -25.50
N ARG A 233 -37.53 -32.03 -24.24
CA ARG A 233 -36.99 -33.28 -23.63
C ARG A 233 -35.51 -33.28 -23.17
N LEU A 234 -35.12 -33.60 -21.93
CA LEU A 234 -35.46 -34.58 -20.86
C LEU A 234 -35.03 -36.04 -21.14
N GLY A 235 -34.23 -36.59 -20.21
CA GLY A 235 -33.84 -38.02 -20.04
C GLY A 235 -32.38 -38.13 -19.55
N ASP A 236 -32.12 -38.24 -18.24
CA ASP A 236 -32.04 -39.47 -17.40
C ASP A 236 -30.65 -40.13 -17.47
N GLN A 237 -29.83 -40.11 -16.41
CA GLN A 237 -29.80 -40.95 -15.19
C GLN A 237 -28.95 -42.24 -15.33
N ALA A 238 -28.39 -42.65 -14.18
CA ALA A 238 -27.65 -43.88 -13.85
C ALA A 238 -26.14 -43.88 -14.23
N GLU A 239 -25.20 -44.37 -13.42
CA GLU A 239 -25.26 -45.21 -12.22
C GLU A 239 -23.88 -45.21 -11.52
N HIS A 240 -23.90 -45.31 -10.19
CA HIS A 240 -22.75 -45.69 -9.35
C HIS A 240 -22.66 -47.23 -9.31
N PRO A 241 -21.48 -47.81 -9.03
CA PRO A 241 -21.48 -48.70 -7.87
C PRO A 241 -20.23 -48.60 -7.00
N ASP A 242 -20.44 -48.98 -5.74
CA ASP A 242 -19.51 -49.14 -4.63
C ASP A 242 -18.36 -50.14 -4.89
N ARG A 243 -17.28 -49.99 -4.10
CA ARG A 243 -16.66 -51.10 -3.32
C ARG A 243 -15.58 -50.59 -2.33
N HIS A 244 -15.98 -50.55 -1.05
CA HIS A 244 -15.41 -51.24 0.12
C HIS A 244 -13.89 -51.41 0.36
N HIS A 245 -13.51 -51.08 1.62
CA HIS A 245 -12.55 -51.75 2.54
C HIS A 245 -11.03 -51.68 2.21
N ASP A 246 -10.06 -51.42 3.09
CA ASP A 246 -9.92 -51.56 4.56
C ASP A 246 -8.70 -50.71 5.06
N VAL A 247 -8.81 -50.01 6.20
CA VAL A 247 -8.23 -50.29 7.54
C VAL A 247 -6.74 -50.01 7.73
N ALA A 248 -6.49 -49.08 8.66
CA ALA A 248 -5.21 -48.71 9.25
C ALA A 248 -4.73 -49.71 10.32
N GLY A 249 -3.41 -49.79 10.53
CA GLY A 249 -2.78 -50.35 11.71
C GLY A 249 -1.41 -49.71 11.97
N PRO A 250 -1.06 -49.33 13.22
CA PRO A 250 0.21 -48.67 13.53
C PRO A 250 1.30 -49.68 13.96
N VAL A 251 2.56 -49.38 13.65
CA VAL A 251 3.72 -50.08 14.25
C VAL A 251 4.40 -49.17 15.27
N ARG A 252 4.63 -49.78 16.43
CA ARG A 252 5.08 -49.19 17.70
C ARG A 252 6.61 -49.13 17.77
N ALA A 253 7.08 -48.18 18.57
CA ALA A 253 8.46 -47.92 18.96
C ALA A 253 9.20 -49.10 19.60
N GLY A 254 10.51 -49.15 19.40
CA GLY A 254 11.47 -49.89 20.22
C GLY A 254 12.54 -48.94 20.75
N ARG A 255 12.71 -48.95 22.08
CA ARG A 255 13.91 -48.47 22.80
C ARG A 255 14.93 -49.59 22.84
#